data_AF-A0A928HSX7-F1
#
_entry.id   AF-A0A928HSX7-F1
#
_cell.length_a   1.000
_cell.length_b   1.000
_cell.length_c   1.000
_cell.angle_alpha   90.00
_cell.angle_beta   90.00
_cell.angle_gamma   90.00
#
_symmetry.space_group_name_H-M   'P 1'
#
loop_
_entity.id
_entity.type
_entity.pdbx_description
1 polymer ?
#
loop_
_entity_poly.entity_id
_entity_poly.type
_entity_poly.pdbx_seq_one_letter_code
_entity_poly.pdbx_strand_id
1 'polypeptide(L)'
;MFKKLAIIFVAVFCVLLAVPTMSPKLAPYFPSWVHPVSLGLDLKGGAQLLLEVDTTTMFQEKTEQLYDETRSALIDRNKGVIRFSNLRNHDGVVSLVVRDENEVGDAKGRLKSVFGNTVDIKSDGKTIELSYSEKQRAEMINDALARSIEIVRRRIDALGTKEPAIQSQGGKYIMVQLPGVDNPERIKDLIGQTAKMTFHLVNENVSPEQIASGRAPSGTEFLPYIDAPGQVIPVYSHVEVSGESLKDSQADFDQNNMPVVSTVFDASGARRFAKLTTEHVNERFAIVLDGKVLSAPVIREPIPGGRGQISGGFTLQGAKDLAVLLRSGALPAPLQVIEERVVGAGLGADTIAQGKVGAVAGVIFIFLFLFMVYRLFGVLAGVALVVNLGMIVGLTALFGATLTLPGIAGIVLTLGMAVDANVLPFERIRDEVKAGVPTLRAVNIGFDRAMKTVLDGNLTTLIAALVLFQFGAGPIRGFAVTLSIGILTTLFTCVWFSRLLIDWYMGGKNKKIGFIK
;
A
#
# COMPACT_ATOMS: atom_id res chain seq x y z
N MET A 1 -35.59 21.27 23.20
CA MET A 1 -35.94 20.64 21.90
C MET A 1 -34.69 20.37 21.06
N PHE A 2 -33.85 21.38 20.81
CA PHE A 2 -32.61 21.27 20.01
C PHE A 2 -31.66 20.12 20.44
N LYS A 3 -31.37 19.99 21.75
CA LYS A 3 -30.51 18.90 22.26
C LYS A 3 -31.04 17.49 21.94
N LYS A 4 -32.36 17.28 22.01
CA LYS A 4 -32.99 15.98 21.70
C LYS A 4 -32.88 15.66 20.20
N LEU A 5 -33.09 16.68 19.37
CA LEU A 5 -32.99 16.54 17.91
C LEU A 5 -31.55 16.23 17.48
N ALA A 6 -30.56 16.86 18.11
CA ALA A 6 -29.15 16.61 17.86
C ALA A 6 -28.74 15.16 18.21
N ILE A 7 -29.20 14.63 19.35
CA ILE A 7 -28.91 13.24 19.76
C ILE A 7 -29.49 12.25 18.74
N ILE A 8 -30.74 12.46 18.31
CA ILE A 8 -31.39 11.59 17.31
C ILE A 8 -30.67 11.70 15.97
N PHE A 9 -30.30 12.92 15.54
CA PHE A 9 -29.56 13.12 14.31
C PHE A 9 -28.22 12.38 14.30
N VAL A 10 -27.43 12.50 15.38
CA VAL A 10 -26.14 11.78 15.49
C VAL A 10 -26.33 10.27 15.45
N ALA A 11 -27.30 9.74 16.20
CA ALA A 11 -27.60 8.31 16.21
C ALA A 11 -28.00 7.81 14.81
N VAL A 12 -28.95 8.49 14.15
CA VAL A 12 -29.43 8.12 12.82
C VAL A 12 -28.33 8.28 11.77
N PHE A 13 -27.56 9.36 11.80
CA PHE A 13 -26.45 9.60 10.89
C PHE A 13 -25.40 8.48 10.97
N CYS A 14 -24.95 8.15 12.18
CA CYS A 14 -23.98 7.07 12.38
C CYS A 14 -24.54 5.70 11.96
N VAL A 15 -25.81 5.40 12.24
CA VAL A 15 -26.43 4.14 11.79
C VAL A 15 -26.60 4.09 10.27
N LEU A 16 -26.91 5.21 9.62
CA LEU A 16 -27.01 5.29 8.15
C LEU A 16 -25.65 5.00 7.49
N LEU A 17 -24.54 5.43 8.09
CA LEU A 17 -23.20 5.10 7.60
C LEU A 17 -22.89 3.59 7.65
N ALA A 18 -23.63 2.80 8.44
CA ALA A 18 -23.47 1.35 8.48
C ALA A 18 -24.17 0.62 7.31
N VAL A 19 -25.10 1.30 6.61
CA VAL A 19 -25.94 0.68 5.57
C VAL A 19 -25.13 0.11 4.40
N PRO A 20 -24.11 0.79 3.84
CA PRO A 20 -23.26 0.23 2.78
C PRO A 20 -22.58 -1.08 3.18
N THR A 21 -22.21 -1.22 4.45
CA THR A 21 -21.59 -2.44 5.00
C THR A 21 -22.60 -3.58 5.12
N MET A 22 -23.84 -3.30 5.54
CA MET A 22 -24.89 -4.31 5.69
C MET A 22 -25.51 -4.73 4.35
N SER A 23 -25.62 -3.79 3.41
CA SER A 23 -26.17 -4.02 2.07
C SER A 23 -25.22 -3.45 1.02
N PRO A 24 -24.25 -4.24 0.54
CA PRO A 24 -23.29 -3.81 -0.47
C PRO A 24 -23.93 -3.28 -1.76
N LYS A 25 -25.17 -3.71 -2.07
CA LYS A 25 -25.95 -3.25 -3.23
C LYS A 25 -26.33 -1.77 -3.14
N LEU A 26 -26.40 -1.21 -1.93
CA LEU A 26 -26.75 0.18 -1.69
C LEU A 26 -25.53 1.11 -1.62
N ALA A 27 -24.30 0.55 -1.58
CA ALA A 27 -23.07 1.34 -1.54
C ALA A 27 -22.94 2.38 -2.66
N PRO A 28 -23.37 2.14 -3.92
CA PRO A 28 -23.28 3.14 -4.98
C PRO A 28 -24.17 4.38 -4.79
N TYR A 29 -25.18 4.32 -3.92
CA TYR A 29 -26.09 5.44 -3.64
C TYR A 29 -25.59 6.35 -2.51
N PHE A 30 -24.50 5.97 -1.85
CA PHE A 30 -23.88 6.77 -0.80
C PHE A 30 -22.84 7.73 -1.38
N PRO A 31 -22.55 8.85 -0.68
CA PRO A 31 -21.47 9.74 -1.07
C PRO A 31 -20.13 9.00 -1.21
N SER A 32 -19.27 9.46 -2.10
CA SER A 32 -17.99 8.82 -2.43
C SER A 32 -17.00 8.67 -1.26
N TRP A 33 -17.25 9.34 -0.14
CA TRP A 33 -16.45 9.25 1.09
C TRP A 33 -16.95 8.18 2.07
N VAL A 34 -18.08 7.52 1.79
CA VAL A 34 -18.62 6.42 2.60
C VAL A 34 -18.33 5.11 1.90
N HIS A 35 -17.41 4.33 2.48
CA HIS A 35 -17.07 3.01 1.97
C HIS A 35 -17.57 1.93 2.94
N PRO A 36 -17.92 0.73 2.44
CA PRO A 36 -18.17 -0.41 3.31
C PRO A 36 -16.92 -0.74 4.14
N VAL A 37 -17.12 -1.33 5.32
CA VAL A 37 -16.01 -1.73 6.18
C VAL A 37 -15.09 -2.72 5.46
N SER A 38 -13.81 -2.38 5.35
CA SER A 38 -12.78 -3.28 4.81
C SER A 38 -12.55 -4.44 5.76
N LEU A 39 -12.52 -5.67 5.24
CA LEU A 39 -12.17 -6.86 6.04
C LEU A 39 -10.66 -7.12 5.94
N GLY A 40 -10.05 -7.51 7.05
CA GLY A 40 -8.64 -7.86 7.14
C GLY A 40 -8.34 -9.25 6.58
N LEU A 41 -7.04 -9.56 6.46
CA LEU A 41 -6.55 -10.83 5.90
C LEU A 41 -7.01 -12.05 6.72
N ASP A 42 -7.13 -11.90 8.04
CA ASP A 42 -7.65 -12.95 8.92
C ASP A 42 -9.08 -13.39 8.56
N LEU A 43 -9.84 -12.51 7.89
CA LEU A 43 -11.20 -12.75 7.44
C LEU A 43 -11.27 -13.11 5.96
N LYS A 44 -10.56 -12.38 5.09
CA LYS A 44 -10.61 -12.62 3.63
C LYS A 44 -9.68 -13.75 3.15
N GLY A 45 -8.75 -14.20 3.99
CA GLY A 45 -7.57 -14.94 3.52
C GLY A 45 -6.66 -14.05 2.67
N GLY A 46 -5.50 -14.56 2.26
CA GLY A 46 -4.56 -13.87 1.37
C GLY A 46 -3.12 -13.89 1.88
N ALA A 47 -2.32 -12.92 1.45
CA ALA A 47 -0.91 -12.85 1.79
C ALA A 47 -0.48 -11.45 2.24
N GLN A 48 0.40 -11.42 3.24
CA GLN A 48 1.08 -10.24 3.73
C GLN A 48 2.57 -10.39 3.43
N LEU A 49 3.13 -9.41 2.73
CA LEU A 49 4.52 -9.38 2.30
C LEU A 49 5.17 -8.11 2.84
N LEU A 50 6.29 -8.25 3.55
CA LEU A 50 7.16 -7.15 3.91
C LEU A 50 8.33 -7.10 2.94
N LEU A 51 8.35 -6.06 2.12
CA LEU A 51 9.37 -5.84 1.10
C LEU A 51 10.37 -4.79 1.59
N GLU A 52 11.64 -5.01 1.27
CA GLU A 52 12.72 -4.05 1.46
C GLU A 52 13.21 -3.53 0.11
N VAL A 53 13.33 -2.22 0.01
CA VAL A 53 14.00 -1.58 -1.12
C VAL A 53 15.50 -1.79 -0.97
N ASP A 54 16.11 -2.48 -1.95
CA ASP A 54 17.56 -2.70 -1.98
C ASP A 54 18.30 -1.41 -2.33
N THR A 55 18.55 -0.62 -1.29
CA THR A 55 19.29 0.64 -1.39
C THR A 55 20.74 0.40 -1.80
N THR A 56 21.31 -0.76 -1.51
CA THR A 56 22.72 -1.06 -1.79
C THR A 56 22.94 -1.14 -3.29
N THR A 57 22.16 -1.97 -3.97
CA THR A 57 22.21 -2.12 -5.43
C THR A 57 21.84 -0.79 -6.12
N MET A 58 20.83 -0.08 -5.61
CA MET A 58 20.45 1.24 -6.13
C MET A 58 21.60 2.25 -6.08
N PHE A 59 22.31 2.35 -4.95
CA PHE A 59 23.42 3.29 -4.82
C PHE A 59 24.63 2.87 -5.65
N GLN A 60 24.87 1.57 -5.86
CA GLN A 60 25.91 1.11 -6.78
C GLN A 60 25.65 1.59 -8.20
N GLU A 61 24.43 1.42 -8.72
CA GLU A 61 24.05 1.93 -10.05
C GLU A 61 24.14 3.46 -10.12
N LYS A 62 23.72 4.17 -9.06
CA LYS A 62 23.80 5.63 -9.02
C LYS A 62 25.24 6.14 -8.98
N THR A 63 26.13 5.46 -8.27
CA THR A 63 27.55 5.83 -8.26
C THR A 63 28.23 5.52 -9.60
N GLU A 64 27.81 4.48 -10.32
CA GLU A 64 28.26 4.24 -11.69
C GLU A 64 27.77 5.34 -12.65
N GLN A 65 26.52 5.76 -12.54
CA GLN A 65 26.02 6.93 -13.27
C GLN A 65 26.82 8.20 -12.93
N LEU A 66 27.11 8.43 -11.65
CA LEU A 66 27.94 9.55 -11.20
C LEU A 66 29.36 9.48 -11.77
N TYR A 67 29.93 8.27 -11.91
CA TYR A 67 31.23 8.04 -12.52
C TYR A 67 31.24 8.50 -13.99
N ASP A 68 30.24 8.09 -14.77
CA ASP A 68 30.14 8.43 -16.20
C ASP A 68 29.82 9.91 -16.42
N GLU A 69 28.96 10.50 -15.59
CA GLU A 69 28.66 11.93 -15.63
C GLU A 69 29.90 12.76 -15.23
N THR A 70 30.66 12.32 -14.23
CA THR A 70 31.93 12.95 -13.82
C THR A 70 32.94 12.90 -14.96
N ARG A 71 33.09 11.74 -15.60
CA ARG A 71 33.96 11.57 -16.77
C ARG A 71 33.57 12.54 -17.90
N SER A 72 32.28 12.59 -18.21
CA SER A 72 31.75 13.41 -19.30
C SER A 72 31.89 14.91 -19.00
N ALA A 73 31.67 15.34 -17.76
CA ALA A 73 31.81 16.72 -17.33
C ALA A 73 33.26 17.26 -17.43
N LEU A 74 34.26 16.38 -17.25
CA LEU A 74 35.68 16.75 -17.35
C LEU A 74 36.22 16.71 -18.78
N ILE A 75 35.63 15.90 -19.67
CA ILE A 75 35.97 15.79 -21.10
C ILE A 75 34.94 16.55 -21.97
N ASP A 76 34.53 17.74 -21.53
CA ASP A 76 33.64 18.59 -22.31
C ASP A 76 34.43 19.33 -23.41
N ARG A 77 34.17 18.98 -24.68
CA ARG A 77 34.84 19.57 -25.85
C ARG A 77 34.64 21.09 -25.97
N ASN A 78 33.56 21.64 -25.42
CA ASN A 78 33.26 23.07 -25.51
C ASN A 78 33.95 23.90 -24.42
N LYS A 79 34.30 23.29 -23.29
CA LYS A 79 34.93 23.97 -22.14
C LYS A 79 36.42 23.64 -21.98
N GLY A 80 36.98 22.77 -22.83
CA GLY A 80 38.36 22.27 -22.73
C GLY A 80 38.46 21.02 -21.87
N VAL A 81 39.43 20.15 -22.15
CA VAL A 81 39.58 18.85 -21.47
C VAL A 81 40.47 18.97 -20.25
N ILE A 82 39.94 18.67 -19.05
CA ILE A 82 40.75 18.53 -17.84
C ILE A 82 41.35 17.14 -17.83
N ARG A 83 42.67 17.05 -17.72
CA ARG A 83 43.36 15.75 -17.76
C ARG A 83 43.36 15.12 -16.38
N PHE A 84 42.66 13.98 -16.25
CA PHE A 84 42.65 13.18 -15.02
C PHE A 84 43.21 11.77 -15.26
N SER A 85 43.50 11.08 -14.16
CA SER A 85 43.97 9.71 -14.10
C SER A 85 43.30 9.00 -12.92
N ASN A 86 43.35 7.65 -12.91
CA ASN A 86 42.80 6.84 -11.83
C ASN A 86 41.34 7.15 -11.47
N LEU A 87 40.50 7.45 -12.47
CA LEU A 87 39.06 7.56 -12.24
C LEU A 87 38.53 6.17 -11.84
N ARG A 88 38.07 6.05 -10.59
CA ARG A 88 37.61 4.81 -9.97
C ARG A 88 36.31 5.03 -9.24
N ASN A 89 35.46 4.00 -9.26
CA ASN A 89 34.30 3.87 -8.39
C ASN A 89 34.65 2.83 -7.31
N HIS A 90 34.61 3.22 -6.03
CA HIS A 90 34.85 2.32 -4.90
C HIS A 90 33.94 2.70 -3.73
N ASP A 91 33.22 1.74 -3.15
CA ASP A 91 32.37 1.91 -1.97
C ASP A 91 31.39 3.11 -2.03
N GLY A 92 30.83 3.39 -3.20
CA GLY A 92 29.89 4.50 -3.37
C GLY A 92 30.55 5.88 -3.51
N VAL A 93 31.88 5.93 -3.61
CA VAL A 93 32.68 7.14 -3.84
C VAL A 93 33.34 7.07 -5.22
N VAL A 94 33.19 8.14 -5.99
CA VAL A 94 33.93 8.34 -7.24
C VAL A 94 35.19 9.14 -6.93
N SER A 95 36.35 8.55 -7.17
CA SER A 95 37.65 9.20 -6.95
C SER A 95 38.38 9.40 -8.27
N LEU A 96 39.10 10.52 -8.39
CA LEU A 96 39.94 10.83 -9.55
C LEU A 96 41.16 11.63 -9.13
N VAL A 97 42.25 11.51 -9.89
CA VAL A 97 43.48 12.29 -9.69
C VAL A 97 43.69 13.23 -10.86
N VAL A 98 43.59 14.53 -10.62
CA VAL A 98 43.87 15.57 -11.63
C VAL A 98 45.38 15.61 -11.89
N ARG A 99 45.80 15.68 -13.16
CA ARG A 99 47.23 15.65 -13.50
C ARG A 99 47.95 16.94 -13.10
N ASP A 100 47.35 18.08 -13.41
CA ASP A 100 47.87 19.41 -13.06
C ASP A 100 47.22 19.89 -11.75
N GLU A 101 48.04 20.37 -10.82
CA GLU A 101 47.57 20.88 -9.53
C GLU A 101 46.81 22.20 -9.69
N ASN A 102 47.19 23.00 -10.69
CA ASN A 102 46.55 24.29 -10.96
C ASN A 102 45.12 24.12 -11.52
N GLU A 103 44.82 22.97 -12.15
CA GLU A 103 43.50 22.66 -12.70
C GLU A 103 42.51 22.08 -11.67
N VAL A 104 42.96 21.77 -10.44
CA VAL A 104 42.09 21.19 -9.39
C VAL A 104 40.95 22.13 -9.02
N GLY A 105 41.22 23.44 -8.92
CA GLY A 105 40.20 24.45 -8.66
C GLY A 105 39.13 24.51 -9.75
N ASP A 106 39.57 24.47 -11.01
CA ASP A 106 38.69 24.48 -12.19
C ASP A 106 37.87 23.18 -12.28
N ALA A 107 38.49 22.03 -12.01
CA ALA A 107 37.80 20.74 -11.96
C ALA A 107 36.70 20.74 -10.90
N LYS A 108 37.01 21.19 -9.69
CA LYS A 108 36.01 21.33 -8.61
C LYS A 108 34.90 22.31 -8.99
N GLY A 109 35.24 23.44 -9.60
CA GLY A 109 34.26 24.42 -10.09
C GLY A 109 33.30 23.83 -11.12
N ARG A 110 33.81 23.06 -12.09
CA ARG A 110 32.99 22.37 -13.09
C ARG A 110 32.09 21.32 -12.48
N LEU A 111 32.65 20.44 -11.63
CA LEU A 111 31.87 19.39 -10.98
C LEU A 111 30.77 20.01 -10.09
N LYS A 112 31.08 21.09 -9.36
CA LYS A 112 30.08 21.84 -8.60
C LYS A 112 29.02 22.51 -9.47
N SER A 113 29.37 22.95 -10.69
CA SER A 113 28.40 23.51 -11.63
C SER A 113 27.44 22.46 -12.21
N VAL A 114 27.91 21.22 -12.37
CA VAL A 114 27.11 20.10 -12.91
C VAL A 114 26.25 19.46 -11.83
N PHE A 115 26.84 19.13 -10.68
CA PHE A 115 26.17 18.36 -9.62
C PHE A 115 25.53 19.24 -8.53
N GLY A 116 25.92 20.51 -8.43
CA GLY A 116 25.39 21.43 -7.43
C GLY A 116 25.64 20.96 -6.00
N ASN A 117 24.58 20.92 -5.18
CA ASN A 117 24.62 20.48 -3.79
C ASN A 117 24.20 19.01 -3.60
N THR A 118 23.99 18.26 -4.68
CA THR A 118 23.56 16.86 -4.61
C THR A 118 24.72 15.92 -4.23
N VAL A 119 25.94 16.35 -4.48
CA VAL A 119 27.18 15.60 -4.27
C VAL A 119 28.14 16.41 -3.40
N ASP A 120 28.71 15.79 -2.38
CA ASP A 120 29.81 16.31 -1.60
C ASP A 120 31.12 16.10 -2.36
N ILE A 121 31.81 17.21 -2.66
CA ILE A 121 33.07 17.21 -3.40
C ILE A 121 34.21 17.55 -2.44
N LYS A 122 35.00 16.55 -2.09
CA LYS A 122 36.22 16.69 -1.28
C LYS A 122 37.44 16.70 -2.19
N SER A 123 38.46 17.45 -1.80
CA SER A 123 39.73 17.53 -2.53
C SER A 123 40.87 17.44 -1.53
N ASP A 124 41.80 16.54 -1.79
CA ASP A 124 43.05 16.40 -1.05
C ASP A 124 44.22 16.42 -2.03
N GLY A 125 44.93 17.55 -2.10
CA GLY A 125 45.92 17.84 -3.14
C GLY A 125 45.33 17.68 -4.54
N LYS A 126 45.83 16.70 -5.30
CA LYS A 126 45.39 16.38 -6.67
C LYS A 126 44.20 15.41 -6.75
N THR A 127 43.82 14.80 -5.62
CA THR A 127 42.75 13.81 -5.58
C THR A 127 41.43 14.51 -5.29
N ILE A 128 40.42 14.25 -6.14
CA ILE A 128 39.05 14.71 -5.95
C ILE A 128 38.18 13.48 -5.68
N GLU A 129 37.37 13.55 -4.64
CA GLU A 129 36.39 12.54 -4.26
C GLU A 129 34.99 13.13 -4.32
N LEU A 130 34.07 12.36 -4.92
CA LEU A 130 32.67 12.70 -5.07
C LEU A 130 31.81 11.61 -4.41
N SER A 131 30.90 12.02 -3.53
CA SER A 131 29.91 11.13 -2.91
C SER A 131 28.57 11.85 -2.78
N TYR A 132 27.45 11.16 -2.94
CA TYR A 132 26.13 11.76 -2.68
C TYR A 132 26.03 12.24 -1.23
N SER A 133 25.53 13.47 -1.02
CA SER A 133 25.37 14.03 0.32
C SER A 133 24.35 13.24 1.13
N GLU A 134 24.46 13.23 2.46
CA GLU A 134 23.53 12.47 3.33
C GLU A 134 22.07 12.88 3.09
N LYS A 135 21.83 14.19 2.89
CA LYS A 135 20.52 14.72 2.54
C LYS A 135 20.00 14.15 1.22
N GLN A 136 20.84 14.17 0.18
CA GLN A 136 20.47 13.63 -1.13
C GLN A 136 20.19 12.13 -1.07
N ARG A 137 20.97 11.36 -0.30
CA ARG A 137 20.75 9.92 -0.11
C ARG A 137 19.40 9.65 0.55
N ALA A 138 19.03 10.40 1.58
CA ALA A 138 17.74 10.28 2.24
C ALA A 138 16.57 10.62 1.29
N GLU A 139 16.71 11.69 0.48
CA GLU A 139 15.72 12.05 -0.54
C GLU A 139 15.58 10.95 -1.61
N MET A 140 16.70 10.40 -2.11
CA MET A 140 16.68 9.29 -3.08
C MET A 140 15.98 8.04 -2.54
N ILE A 141 16.19 7.70 -1.25
CA ILE A 141 15.50 6.56 -0.62
C ILE A 141 14.00 6.81 -0.55
N ASN A 142 13.57 7.99 -0.11
CA ASN A 142 12.15 8.35 -0.03
C ASN A 142 11.49 8.36 -1.40
N ASP A 143 12.16 8.89 -2.41
CA ASP A 143 11.69 8.88 -3.80
C ASP A 143 11.58 7.47 -4.36
N ALA A 144 12.60 6.63 -4.10
CA ALA A 144 12.58 5.22 -4.51
C ALA A 144 11.42 4.47 -3.85
N LEU A 145 11.16 4.68 -2.56
CA LEU A 145 10.02 4.09 -1.85
C LEU A 145 8.68 4.53 -2.44
N ALA A 146 8.50 5.83 -2.65
CA ALA A 146 7.26 6.37 -3.19
C ALA A 146 6.97 5.83 -4.59
N ARG A 147 7.98 5.77 -5.45
CA ARG A 147 7.88 5.20 -6.80
C ARG A 147 7.64 3.69 -6.76
N SER A 148 8.35 2.94 -5.92
CA SER A 148 8.14 1.50 -5.76
C SER A 148 6.73 1.19 -5.28
N ILE A 149 6.17 1.94 -4.32
CA ILE A 149 4.79 1.78 -3.87
C ILE A 149 3.79 1.94 -5.04
N GLU A 150 3.99 2.97 -5.88
CA GLU A 150 3.13 3.24 -7.02
C GLU A 150 3.24 2.15 -8.10
N ILE A 151 4.45 1.65 -8.38
CA ILE A 151 4.67 0.56 -9.33
C ILE A 151 4.04 -0.75 -8.82
N VAL A 152 4.29 -1.09 -7.55
CA VAL A 152 3.70 -2.27 -6.90
C VAL A 152 2.17 -2.19 -6.95
N ARG A 153 1.59 -1.01 -6.69
CA ARG A 153 0.14 -0.78 -6.83
C ARG A 153 -0.35 -1.07 -8.24
N ARG A 154 0.27 -0.48 -9.26
CA ARG A 154 -0.11 -0.71 -10.68
C ARG A 154 -0.03 -2.18 -11.08
N ARG A 155 1.00 -2.90 -10.64
CA ARG A 155 1.15 -4.35 -10.91
C ARG A 155 0.04 -5.17 -10.27
N ILE A 156 -0.29 -4.86 -9.02
CA ILE A 156 -1.32 -5.57 -8.27
C ILE A 156 -2.72 -5.26 -8.82
N ASP A 157 -2.98 -4.01 -9.22
CA ASP A 157 -4.25 -3.59 -9.84
C ASP A 157 -4.47 -4.30 -11.18
N ALA A 158 -3.40 -4.47 -11.96
CA ALA A 158 -3.46 -5.18 -13.25
C ALA A 158 -3.77 -6.68 -13.09
N LEU A 159 -3.50 -7.27 -11.93
CA LEU A 159 -3.87 -8.65 -11.60
C LEU A 159 -5.33 -8.79 -11.18
N GLY A 160 -6.06 -7.69 -11.01
CA GLY A 160 -7.48 -7.71 -10.64
C GLY A 160 -7.74 -8.13 -9.19
N THR A 161 -6.74 -8.02 -8.32
CA THR A 161 -6.93 -8.29 -6.88
C THR A 161 -7.84 -7.23 -6.25
N LYS A 162 -8.65 -7.64 -5.27
CA LYS A 162 -9.63 -6.76 -4.63
C LYS A 162 -8.97 -5.95 -3.51
N GLU A 163 -8.70 -4.68 -3.75
CA GLU A 163 -8.33 -3.68 -2.74
C GLU A 163 -7.02 -4.03 -1.97
N PRO A 164 -5.85 -3.99 -2.63
CA PRO A 164 -4.59 -4.20 -1.95
C PRO A 164 -4.29 -3.05 -0.98
N ALA A 165 -3.79 -3.37 0.22
CA ALA A 165 -3.27 -2.38 1.15
C ALA A 165 -1.75 -2.33 1.04
N ILE A 166 -1.24 -1.24 0.48
CA ILE A 166 0.20 -1.00 0.24
C ILE A 166 0.60 0.24 1.00
N GLN A 167 1.50 0.09 1.98
CA GLN A 167 1.90 1.18 2.87
C GLN A 167 3.41 1.11 3.13
N SER A 168 4.04 2.26 3.35
CA SER A 168 5.41 2.29 3.89
C SER A 168 5.39 1.85 5.35
N GLN A 169 6.31 0.98 5.74
CA GLN A 169 6.54 0.57 7.13
C GLN A 169 7.78 1.28 7.72
N GLY A 170 7.99 2.54 7.33
CA GLY A 170 9.11 3.36 7.78
C GLY A 170 10.47 2.89 7.23
N GLY A 171 11.44 3.80 7.23
CA GLY A 171 12.76 3.52 6.64
C GLY A 171 12.63 3.11 5.18
N LYS A 172 13.13 1.93 4.83
CA LYS A 172 13.17 1.36 3.47
C LYS A 172 12.19 0.21 3.23
N TYR A 173 11.18 0.07 4.09
CA TYR A 173 10.26 -1.06 4.05
C TYR A 173 8.88 -0.72 3.50
N ILE A 174 8.31 -1.64 2.73
CA ILE A 174 6.99 -1.56 2.13
C ILE A 174 6.19 -2.78 2.59
N MET A 175 5.08 -2.54 3.29
CA MET A 175 4.12 -3.57 3.66
C MET A 175 3.05 -3.68 2.59
N VAL A 176 2.89 -4.89 2.04
CA VAL A 176 1.91 -5.22 1.01
C VAL A 176 0.95 -6.27 1.55
N GLN A 177 -0.34 -5.97 1.50
CA GLN A 177 -1.41 -6.86 1.93
C GLN A 177 -2.33 -7.15 0.75
N LEU A 178 -2.43 -8.44 0.43
CA LEU A 178 -3.11 -8.98 -0.74
C LEU A 178 -4.26 -9.89 -0.28
N PRO A 179 -5.46 -9.33 -0.02
CA PRO A 179 -6.57 -10.13 0.45
C PRO A 179 -7.17 -11.00 -0.67
N GLY A 180 -7.55 -12.23 -0.33
CA GLY A 180 -8.23 -13.15 -1.26
C GLY A 180 -7.37 -13.61 -2.44
N VAL A 181 -6.05 -13.69 -2.27
CA VAL A 181 -5.13 -14.21 -3.29
C VAL A 181 -4.92 -15.72 -3.09
N ASP A 182 -5.13 -16.48 -4.16
CA ASP A 182 -4.99 -17.94 -4.16
C ASP A 182 -3.52 -18.39 -4.28
N ASN A 183 -2.71 -17.68 -5.08
CA ASN A 183 -1.30 -18.00 -5.32
C ASN A 183 -0.39 -16.79 -5.05
N PRO A 184 0.14 -16.66 -3.82
CA PRO A 184 0.99 -15.53 -3.45
C PRO A 184 2.36 -15.53 -4.11
N GLU A 185 2.92 -16.71 -4.46
CA GLU A 185 4.25 -16.82 -5.08
C GLU A 185 4.28 -16.15 -6.46
N ARG A 186 3.24 -16.36 -7.29
CA ARG A 186 3.15 -15.67 -8.59
C ARG A 186 3.12 -14.15 -8.43
N ILE A 187 2.42 -13.63 -7.42
CA ILE A 187 2.34 -12.19 -7.19
C ILE A 187 3.67 -11.67 -6.69
N LYS A 188 4.35 -12.41 -5.82
CA LYS A 188 5.68 -12.10 -5.31
C LYS A 188 6.70 -11.98 -6.45
N ASP A 189 6.72 -12.92 -7.38
CA ASP A 189 7.60 -12.86 -8.56
C ASP A 189 7.31 -11.60 -9.39
N LEU A 190 6.04 -11.27 -9.59
CA LEU A 190 5.64 -10.10 -10.37
C LEU A 190 5.97 -8.76 -9.69
N ILE A 191 5.78 -8.64 -8.38
CA ILE A 191 6.04 -7.38 -7.66
C ILE A 191 7.53 -7.20 -7.35
N GLY A 192 8.31 -8.26 -7.25
CA GLY A 192 9.74 -8.22 -6.95
C GLY A 192 10.64 -7.90 -8.15
N GLN A 193 10.20 -8.18 -9.38
CA GLN A 193 11.01 -7.98 -10.59
C GLN A 193 11.24 -6.50 -10.92
N THR A 194 12.47 -6.10 -11.21
CA THR A 194 12.76 -4.71 -11.60
C THR A 194 12.10 -4.34 -12.92
N ALA A 195 12.15 -5.23 -13.92
CA ALA A 195 11.59 -5.03 -15.25
C ALA A 195 12.16 -3.80 -15.98
N LYS A 196 13.48 -3.56 -15.85
CA LYS A 196 14.20 -2.53 -16.57
C LYS A 196 14.36 -2.97 -18.03
N MET A 197 13.53 -2.40 -18.89
CA MET A 197 13.53 -2.70 -20.32
C MET A 197 14.31 -1.64 -21.10
N THR A 198 15.24 -2.07 -21.93
CA THR A 198 16.03 -1.20 -22.81
C THR A 198 16.12 -1.79 -24.22
N PHE A 199 16.22 -0.90 -25.20
CA PHE A 199 16.35 -1.25 -26.61
C PHE A 199 17.73 -0.83 -27.10
N HIS A 200 18.47 -1.78 -27.69
CA HIS A 200 19.83 -1.60 -28.15
C HIS A 200 19.97 -2.08 -29.60
N LEU A 201 20.86 -1.49 -30.38
CA LEU A 201 21.27 -2.06 -31.65
C LEU A 201 22.24 -3.23 -31.43
N VAL A 202 22.13 -4.27 -32.24
CA VAL A 202 23.06 -5.41 -32.20
C VAL A 202 24.34 -5.02 -32.94
N ASN A 203 25.50 -5.28 -32.33
CA ASN A 203 26.78 -5.03 -32.98
C ASN A 203 27.22 -6.27 -33.78
N GLU A 204 26.86 -6.28 -35.06
CA GLU A 204 27.20 -7.38 -35.99
C GLU A 204 28.69 -7.41 -36.40
N ASN A 205 29.49 -6.41 -36.00
CA ASN A 205 30.92 -6.34 -36.33
C ASN A 205 31.82 -7.16 -35.38
N VAL A 206 31.23 -7.89 -34.42
CA VAL A 206 31.96 -8.71 -33.45
C VAL A 206 32.08 -10.14 -33.94
N SER A 207 33.30 -10.68 -34.02
CA SER A 207 33.49 -12.07 -34.46
C SER A 207 33.06 -13.08 -33.39
N PRO A 208 32.62 -14.30 -33.76
CA PRO A 208 32.29 -15.35 -32.80
C PRO A 208 33.45 -15.70 -31.85
N GLU A 209 34.68 -15.57 -32.33
CA GLU A 209 35.91 -15.79 -31.55
C GLU A 209 36.09 -14.71 -30.46
N GLN A 210 35.74 -13.45 -30.76
CA GLN A 210 35.74 -12.37 -29.78
C GLN A 210 34.67 -12.55 -28.72
N ILE A 211 33.47 -13.01 -29.11
CA ILE A 211 32.39 -13.35 -28.17
C ILE A 211 32.85 -14.46 -27.22
N ALA A 212 33.49 -15.51 -27.76
CA ALA A 212 34.04 -16.61 -26.97
C ALA A 212 35.17 -16.18 -26.02
N SER A 213 35.94 -15.14 -26.37
CA SER A 213 36.98 -14.58 -25.51
C SER A 213 36.44 -13.80 -24.30
N GLY A 214 35.14 -13.43 -24.31
CA GLY A 214 34.49 -12.66 -23.26
C GLY A 214 34.92 -11.19 -23.17
N ARG A 215 35.82 -10.71 -24.05
CA ARG A 215 36.28 -9.32 -24.06
C ARG A 215 35.51 -8.52 -25.09
N ALA A 216 34.51 -7.76 -24.62
CA ALA A 216 33.73 -6.89 -25.49
C ALA A 216 34.57 -5.69 -25.99
N PRO A 217 34.47 -5.31 -27.28
CA PRO A 217 35.02 -4.07 -27.79
C PRO A 217 34.47 -2.83 -27.06
N SER A 218 35.20 -1.72 -27.10
CA SER A 218 34.73 -0.47 -26.46
C SER A 218 33.35 -0.04 -27.00
N GLY A 219 32.42 0.23 -26.08
CA GLY A 219 31.04 0.62 -26.41
C GLY A 219 30.13 -0.55 -26.81
N THR A 220 30.57 -1.80 -26.61
CA THR A 220 29.78 -3.01 -26.81
C THR A 220 29.65 -3.77 -25.50
N GLU A 221 28.49 -4.35 -25.26
CA GLU A 221 28.18 -5.25 -24.16
C GLU A 221 27.76 -6.62 -24.69
N PHE A 222 28.16 -7.65 -23.95
CA PHE A 222 27.84 -9.03 -24.26
C PHE A 222 26.74 -9.48 -23.30
N LEU A 223 25.52 -9.57 -23.82
CA LEU A 223 24.35 -9.91 -23.02
C LEU A 223 23.84 -11.33 -23.34
N PRO A 224 23.59 -12.17 -22.32
CA PRO A 224 23.04 -13.50 -22.53
C PRO A 224 21.54 -13.44 -22.86
N TYR A 225 21.04 -14.42 -23.62
CA TYR A 225 19.61 -14.63 -23.78
C TYR A 225 18.95 -15.10 -22.47
N ILE A 226 17.69 -14.70 -22.27
CA ILE A 226 16.86 -15.15 -21.13
C ILE A 226 16.67 -16.67 -21.15
N ASP A 227 16.25 -17.23 -22.29
CA ASP A 227 15.92 -18.66 -22.41
C ASP A 227 17.14 -19.54 -22.76
N ALA A 228 18.25 -18.93 -23.15
CA ALA A 228 19.49 -19.60 -23.51
C ALA A 228 20.71 -18.83 -22.98
N PRO A 229 21.05 -18.93 -21.68
CA PRO A 229 22.14 -18.16 -21.08
C PRO A 229 23.52 -18.39 -21.72
N GLY A 230 23.72 -19.54 -22.38
CA GLY A 230 24.94 -19.86 -23.13
C GLY A 230 25.05 -19.15 -24.48
N GLN A 231 23.96 -18.57 -24.98
CA GLN A 231 23.94 -17.76 -26.20
C GLN A 231 24.03 -16.28 -25.82
N VAL A 232 25.11 -15.64 -26.25
CA VAL A 232 25.41 -14.24 -25.97
C VAL A 232 25.24 -13.42 -27.24
N ILE A 233 24.64 -12.23 -27.12
CA ILE A 233 24.53 -11.26 -28.19
C ILE A 233 25.38 -10.04 -27.89
N PRO A 234 26.19 -9.57 -28.85
CA PRO A 234 26.85 -8.28 -28.76
C PRO A 234 25.85 -7.16 -29.05
N VAL A 235 25.64 -6.27 -28.08
CA VAL A 235 24.80 -5.08 -28.23
C VAL A 235 25.63 -3.82 -28.00
N TYR A 236 25.28 -2.72 -28.64
CA TYR A 236 25.89 -1.44 -28.30
C TYR A 236 25.44 -1.00 -26.89
N SER A 237 26.38 -0.50 -26.07
CA SER A 237 26.09 -0.01 -24.71
C SER A 237 25.10 1.18 -24.70
N HIS A 238 24.96 1.87 -25.83
CA HIS A 238 24.01 2.96 -25.96
C HIS A 238 22.56 2.45 -25.98
N VAL A 239 21.72 3.02 -25.11
CA VAL A 239 20.28 2.74 -25.07
C VAL A 239 19.56 3.66 -26.07
N GLU A 240 19.02 3.09 -27.13
CA GLU A 240 18.31 3.84 -28.18
C GLU A 240 16.92 4.30 -27.72
N VAL A 241 16.19 3.39 -27.06
CA VAL A 241 14.87 3.64 -26.47
C VAL A 241 14.81 2.97 -25.11
N SER A 242 14.18 3.64 -24.14
CA SER A 242 13.94 3.11 -22.80
C SER A 242 12.50 2.62 -22.67
N GLY A 243 12.28 1.56 -21.90
CA GLY A 243 10.97 1.06 -21.51
C GLY A 243 10.13 2.09 -20.74
N GLU A 244 10.74 3.11 -20.14
CA GLU A 244 10.01 4.23 -19.51
C GLU A 244 9.16 5.03 -20.51
N SER A 245 9.48 4.96 -21.81
CA SER A 245 8.68 5.60 -22.86
C SER A 245 7.49 4.75 -23.32
N LEU A 246 7.22 3.60 -22.67
CA LEU A 246 6.03 2.79 -22.92
C LEU A 246 4.82 3.38 -22.20
N LYS A 247 3.77 3.63 -22.97
CA LYS A 247 2.48 4.14 -22.47
C LYS A 247 1.52 3.01 -22.13
N ASP A 248 1.49 1.95 -22.93
CA ASP A 248 0.65 0.78 -22.69
C ASP A 248 1.34 -0.49 -23.23
N SER A 249 0.98 -1.63 -22.67
CA SER A 249 1.34 -2.93 -23.23
C SER A 249 0.28 -3.99 -22.90
N GLN A 250 0.01 -4.89 -23.83
CA GLN A 250 -1.03 -5.90 -23.71
C GLN A 250 -0.55 -7.22 -24.32
N ALA A 251 -0.95 -8.34 -23.72
CA ALA A 251 -0.77 -9.65 -24.34
C ALA A 251 -1.77 -9.80 -25.49
N ASP A 252 -1.27 -10.19 -26.66
CA ASP A 252 -2.05 -10.38 -27.88
C ASP A 252 -1.57 -11.64 -28.61
N PHE A 253 -2.18 -11.96 -29.74
CA PHE A 253 -1.73 -13.03 -30.63
C PHE A 253 -1.26 -12.45 -31.96
N ASP A 254 -0.18 -13.02 -32.51
CA ASP A 254 0.27 -12.67 -33.85
C ASP A 254 -0.59 -13.33 -34.94
N GLN A 255 -0.27 -13.08 -36.22
CA GLN A 255 -0.97 -13.68 -37.36
C GLN A 255 -0.90 -15.22 -37.40
N ASN A 256 0.09 -15.81 -36.72
CA ASN A 256 0.28 -17.26 -36.61
C ASN A 256 -0.35 -17.83 -35.33
N ASN A 257 -1.16 -17.03 -34.62
CA ASN A 257 -1.79 -17.38 -33.36
C ASN A 257 -0.80 -17.70 -32.23
N MET A 258 0.40 -17.10 -32.27
CA MET A 258 1.43 -17.19 -31.23
C MET A 258 1.29 -16.02 -30.24
N PRO A 259 1.43 -16.25 -28.92
CA PRO A 259 1.37 -15.19 -27.92
C PRO A 259 2.51 -14.17 -28.09
N VAL A 260 2.14 -12.89 -28.09
CA VAL A 260 3.05 -11.74 -28.20
C VAL A 260 2.68 -10.66 -27.20
N VAL A 261 3.58 -9.70 -26.98
CA VAL A 261 3.26 -8.49 -26.24
C VAL A 261 3.22 -7.31 -27.19
N SER A 262 2.04 -6.75 -27.39
CA SER A 262 1.85 -5.50 -28.11
C SER A 262 2.20 -4.33 -27.19
N THR A 263 2.97 -3.37 -27.68
CA THR A 263 3.41 -2.21 -26.92
C THR A 263 3.05 -0.91 -27.65
N VAL A 264 2.75 0.12 -26.87
CA VAL A 264 2.46 1.47 -27.38
C VAL A 264 3.40 2.44 -26.70
N PHE A 265 4.17 3.20 -27.48
CA PHE A 265 5.05 4.23 -26.97
C PHE A 265 4.29 5.54 -26.72
N ASP A 266 4.80 6.37 -25.81
CA ASP A 266 4.40 7.76 -25.70
C ASP A 266 4.87 8.59 -26.91
N ALA A 267 4.50 9.88 -26.98
CA ALA A 267 4.82 10.72 -28.12
C ALA A 267 6.33 10.92 -28.34
N SER A 268 7.15 10.89 -27.27
CA SER A 268 8.60 11.06 -27.35
C SER A 268 9.28 9.75 -27.76
N GLY A 269 8.89 8.64 -27.13
CA GLY A 269 9.32 7.29 -27.46
C GLY A 269 8.97 6.91 -28.89
N ALA A 270 7.74 7.21 -29.34
CA ALA A 270 7.30 6.93 -30.71
C ALA A 270 8.17 7.64 -31.74
N ARG A 271 8.58 8.90 -31.51
CA ARG A 271 9.48 9.63 -32.40
C ARG A 271 10.88 9.04 -32.43
N ARG A 272 11.44 8.69 -31.26
CA ARG A 272 12.76 8.05 -31.15
C ARG A 272 12.77 6.68 -31.82
N PHE A 273 11.75 5.88 -31.56
CA PHE A 273 11.59 4.55 -32.16
C PHE A 273 11.34 4.63 -33.68
N ALA A 274 10.54 5.58 -34.14
CA ALA A 274 10.34 5.83 -35.58
C ALA A 274 11.67 6.22 -36.26
N LYS A 275 12.45 7.10 -35.64
CA LYS A 275 13.77 7.50 -36.15
C LYS A 275 14.71 6.30 -36.22
N LEU A 276 14.85 5.57 -35.12
CA LEU A 276 15.68 4.36 -35.02
C LEU A 276 15.32 3.34 -36.13
N THR A 277 14.03 3.00 -36.26
CA THR A 277 13.58 2.03 -37.26
C THR A 277 13.69 2.51 -38.70
N THR A 278 13.72 3.83 -38.93
CA THR A 278 13.94 4.40 -40.27
C THR A 278 15.41 4.40 -40.66
N GLU A 279 16.31 4.67 -39.71
CA GLU A 279 17.76 4.76 -39.94
C GLU A 279 18.43 3.37 -40.02
N HIS A 280 17.86 2.36 -39.34
CA HIS A 280 18.46 1.02 -39.16
C HIS A 280 17.64 -0.11 -39.78
N VAL A 281 17.07 0.09 -40.97
CA VAL A 281 16.34 -0.96 -41.69
C VAL A 281 17.30 -2.09 -42.11
N ASN A 282 16.85 -3.34 -41.96
CA ASN A 282 17.60 -4.59 -42.13
C ASN A 282 18.68 -4.86 -41.06
N GLU A 283 18.75 -4.06 -40.01
CA GLU A 283 19.61 -4.32 -38.86
C GLU A 283 18.85 -5.03 -37.74
N ARG A 284 19.58 -5.72 -36.86
CA ARG A 284 19.00 -6.35 -35.67
C ARG A 284 19.00 -5.37 -34.51
N PHE A 285 17.88 -5.35 -33.79
CA PHE A 285 17.79 -4.61 -32.54
C PHE A 285 17.43 -5.58 -31.42
N ALA A 286 18.16 -5.49 -30.32
CA ALA A 286 17.96 -6.29 -29.13
C ALA A 286 17.00 -5.59 -28.16
N ILE A 287 16.03 -6.35 -27.69
CA ILE A 287 15.15 -6.01 -26.59
C ILE A 287 15.74 -6.67 -25.35
N VAL A 288 16.18 -5.85 -24.40
CA VAL A 288 16.86 -6.28 -23.17
C VAL A 288 15.94 -6.03 -21.98
N LEU A 289 15.86 -7.01 -21.09
CA LEU A 289 15.13 -6.94 -19.83
C LEU A 289 16.07 -7.35 -18.70
N ASP A 290 16.30 -6.45 -17.75
CA ASP A 290 17.17 -6.68 -16.57
C ASP A 290 18.56 -7.23 -16.95
N GLY A 291 19.16 -6.67 -18.02
CA GLY A 291 20.50 -7.04 -18.50
C GLY A 291 20.55 -8.35 -19.30
N LYS A 292 19.41 -8.94 -19.65
CA LYS A 292 19.33 -10.16 -20.47
C LYS A 292 18.53 -9.91 -21.74
N VAL A 293 18.96 -10.49 -22.85
CA VAL A 293 18.26 -10.36 -24.13
C VAL A 293 16.99 -11.20 -24.11
N LEU A 294 15.85 -10.54 -24.25
CA LEU A 294 14.56 -11.18 -24.40
C LEU A 294 14.35 -11.62 -25.86
N SER A 295 14.63 -10.74 -26.81
CA SER A 295 14.55 -11.03 -28.24
C SER A 295 15.44 -10.09 -29.04
N ALA A 296 15.90 -10.50 -30.22
CA ALA A 296 16.71 -9.67 -31.10
C ALA A 296 16.24 -9.74 -32.57
N PRO A 297 15.03 -9.25 -32.87
CA PRO A 297 14.45 -9.28 -34.22
C PRO A 297 15.17 -8.32 -35.19
N VAL A 298 14.95 -8.57 -36.48
CA VAL A 298 15.42 -7.70 -37.58
C VAL A 298 14.36 -6.62 -37.87
N ILE A 299 14.77 -5.37 -38.01
CA ILE A 299 13.90 -4.27 -38.45
C ILE A 299 13.65 -4.44 -39.95
N ARG A 300 12.43 -4.85 -40.33
CA ARG A 300 12.11 -5.11 -41.75
C ARG A 300 11.61 -3.87 -42.49
N GLU A 301 10.83 -3.06 -41.80
CA GLU A 301 10.24 -1.83 -42.33
C GLU A 301 10.25 -0.75 -41.25
N PRO A 302 10.27 0.55 -41.63
CA PRO A 302 10.14 1.64 -40.67
C PRO A 302 8.83 1.55 -39.89
N ILE A 303 8.87 1.83 -38.58
CA ILE A 303 7.69 1.76 -37.69
C ILE A 303 7.35 3.17 -37.18
N PRO A 304 6.73 4.03 -38.01
CA PRO A 304 6.42 5.41 -37.63
C PRO A 304 5.21 5.50 -36.67
N GLY A 305 4.41 4.45 -36.56
CA GLY A 305 3.15 4.44 -35.81
C GLY A 305 3.27 4.36 -34.29
N GLY A 306 4.49 4.22 -33.75
CA GLY A 306 4.73 4.15 -32.30
C GLY A 306 4.13 2.92 -31.61
N ARG A 307 3.82 1.86 -32.38
CA ARG A 307 3.34 0.57 -31.88
C ARG A 307 4.39 -0.49 -32.17
N GLY A 308 4.78 -1.24 -31.15
CA GLY A 308 5.72 -2.35 -31.24
C GLY A 308 5.05 -3.69 -30.95
N GLN A 309 5.69 -4.76 -31.38
CA GLN A 309 5.31 -6.12 -31.02
C GLN A 309 6.57 -6.86 -30.57
N ILE A 310 6.49 -7.48 -29.40
CA ILE A 310 7.56 -8.29 -28.82
C ILE A 310 7.18 -9.76 -28.97
N SER A 311 8.01 -10.49 -29.71
CA SER A 311 7.88 -11.93 -29.93
C SER A 311 9.03 -12.67 -29.26
N GLY A 312 8.77 -13.84 -28.69
CA GLY A 312 9.81 -14.62 -27.99
C GLY A 312 9.40 -16.04 -27.60
N GLY A 313 8.42 -16.64 -28.30
CA GLY A 313 7.94 -17.99 -27.96
C GLY A 313 7.26 -18.06 -26.58
N PHE A 314 6.62 -16.97 -26.15
CA PHE A 314 5.99 -16.90 -24.84
C PHE A 314 4.79 -17.85 -24.71
N THR A 315 4.55 -18.31 -23.48
CA THR A 315 3.22 -18.82 -23.12
C THR A 315 2.24 -17.64 -23.01
N LEU A 316 0.94 -17.88 -23.19
CA LEU A 316 -0.08 -16.84 -22.98
C LEU A 316 0.04 -16.19 -21.60
N GLN A 317 0.36 -16.99 -20.59
CA GLN A 317 0.53 -16.53 -19.22
C GLN A 317 1.79 -15.66 -19.07
N GLY A 318 2.92 -16.09 -19.63
CA GLY A 318 4.16 -15.31 -19.65
C GLY A 318 4.03 -13.99 -20.40
N ALA A 319 3.30 -13.97 -21.52
CA ALA A 319 3.01 -12.73 -22.26
C ALA A 319 2.15 -11.76 -21.42
N LYS A 320 1.15 -12.26 -20.68
CA LYS A 320 0.35 -11.43 -19.76
C LYS A 320 1.20 -10.86 -18.64
N ASP A 321 2.03 -11.68 -18.03
CA ASP A 321 2.90 -11.29 -16.91
C ASP A 321 3.93 -10.24 -17.38
N LEU A 322 4.56 -10.43 -18.55
CA LEU A 322 5.44 -9.43 -19.16
C LEU A 322 4.70 -8.13 -19.48
N ALA A 323 3.50 -8.18 -20.06
CA ALA A 323 2.70 -6.99 -20.33
C ALA A 323 2.38 -6.20 -19.04
N VAL A 324 2.08 -6.88 -17.93
CA VAL A 324 1.87 -6.21 -16.64
C VAL A 324 3.14 -5.49 -16.19
N LEU A 325 4.30 -6.14 -16.28
CA LEU A 325 5.59 -5.55 -15.90
C LEU A 325 5.89 -4.31 -16.74
N LEU A 326 5.79 -4.41 -18.07
CA LEU A 326 6.09 -3.31 -18.98
C LEU A 326 5.12 -2.13 -18.82
N ARG A 327 3.82 -2.39 -18.60
CA ARG A 327 2.83 -1.33 -18.37
C ARG A 327 3.03 -0.63 -17.03
N SER A 328 3.47 -1.36 -16.01
CA SER A 328 3.67 -0.80 -14.67
C SER A 328 4.92 0.08 -14.54
N GLY A 329 5.90 -0.13 -15.43
CA GLY A 329 7.21 0.53 -15.39
C GLY A 329 8.25 -0.22 -14.57
N ALA A 330 9.50 0.21 -14.72
CA ALA A 330 10.65 -0.37 -14.03
C ALA A 330 10.76 0.13 -12.59
N LEU A 331 11.08 -0.77 -11.65
CA LEU A 331 11.35 -0.38 -10.27
C LEU A 331 12.63 0.47 -10.19
N PRO A 332 12.66 1.52 -9.34
CA PRO A 332 13.86 2.33 -9.14
C PRO A 332 14.98 1.56 -8.44
N ALA A 333 14.65 0.48 -7.73
CA ALA A 333 15.56 -0.41 -7.04
C ALA A 333 14.90 -1.80 -6.88
N PRO A 334 15.67 -2.89 -6.82
CA PRO A 334 15.13 -4.22 -6.54
C PRO A 334 14.38 -4.28 -5.20
N LEU A 335 13.34 -5.10 -5.12
CA LEU A 335 12.61 -5.36 -3.89
C LEU A 335 12.93 -6.76 -3.38
N GLN A 336 13.34 -6.87 -2.12
CA GLN A 336 13.60 -8.15 -1.45
C GLN A 336 12.47 -8.45 -0.45
N VAL A 337 12.04 -9.70 -0.37
CA VAL A 337 11.02 -10.12 0.60
C VAL A 337 11.72 -10.48 1.92
N ILE A 338 11.43 -9.75 2.99
CA ILE A 338 11.97 -10.03 4.34
C ILE A 338 11.04 -10.94 5.13
N GLU A 339 9.74 -10.63 5.12
CA GLU A 339 8.74 -11.39 5.86
C GLU A 339 7.59 -11.75 4.92
N GLU A 340 7.15 -13.00 5.01
CA GLU A 340 6.01 -13.52 4.28
C GLU A 340 5.07 -14.20 5.26
N ARG A 341 3.79 -13.81 5.22
CA ARG A 341 2.73 -14.44 5.98
C ARG A 341 1.54 -14.71 5.08
N VAL A 342 1.28 -15.98 4.83
CA VAL A 342 0.14 -16.44 4.02
C VAL A 342 -0.95 -16.98 4.94
N VAL A 343 -2.16 -16.47 4.81
CA VAL A 343 -3.36 -16.96 5.49
C VAL A 343 -4.23 -17.64 4.44
N GLY A 344 -4.32 -18.97 4.48
CA GLY A 344 -5.15 -19.74 3.56
C GLY A 344 -6.63 -19.37 3.71
N ALA A 345 -7.34 -19.25 2.57
CA ALA A 345 -8.75 -18.87 2.54
C ALA A 345 -9.67 -19.80 3.37
N GLY A 346 -9.30 -21.08 3.51
CA GLY A 346 -10.08 -22.08 4.27
C GLY A 346 -10.14 -21.82 5.78
N LEU A 347 -9.01 -21.43 6.40
CA LEU A 347 -8.95 -21.19 7.85
C LEU A 347 -9.77 -19.94 8.26
N GLY A 348 -9.83 -18.93 7.38
CA GLY A 348 -10.65 -17.73 7.59
C GLY A 348 -12.14 -18.01 7.47
N ALA A 349 -12.57 -18.73 6.43
CA ALA A 349 -13.99 -18.97 6.14
C ALA A 349 -14.71 -19.75 7.25
N ASP A 350 -14.10 -20.83 7.76
CA ASP A 350 -14.68 -21.64 8.83
C ASP A 350 -14.77 -20.87 10.15
N THR A 351 -13.70 -20.12 10.48
CA THR A 351 -13.66 -19.26 11.68
C THR A 351 -14.69 -18.14 11.60
N ILE A 352 -14.91 -17.55 10.41
CA ILE A 352 -15.96 -16.56 10.18
C ILE A 352 -17.34 -17.17 10.36
N ALA A 353 -17.59 -18.35 9.79
CA ALA A 353 -18.89 -19.00 9.88
C ALA A 353 -19.25 -19.29 11.35
N GLN A 354 -18.32 -19.89 12.10
CA GLN A 354 -18.50 -20.17 13.53
C GLN A 354 -18.61 -18.87 14.36
N GLY A 355 -17.74 -17.88 14.09
CA GLY A 355 -17.77 -16.58 14.76
C GLY A 355 -19.06 -15.81 14.54
N LYS A 356 -19.63 -15.86 13.32
CA LYS A 356 -20.93 -15.25 12.99
C LYS A 356 -22.05 -15.92 13.77
N VAL A 357 -22.08 -17.25 13.80
CA VAL A 357 -23.09 -18.00 14.57
C VAL A 357 -22.99 -17.69 16.06
N GLY A 358 -21.76 -17.69 16.61
CA GLY A 358 -21.51 -17.34 18.01
C GLY A 358 -21.93 -15.91 18.37
N ALA A 359 -21.61 -14.93 17.53
CA ALA A 359 -21.99 -13.53 17.74
C ALA A 359 -23.52 -13.35 17.73
N VAL A 360 -24.22 -13.96 16.76
CA VAL A 360 -25.69 -13.89 16.68
C VAL A 360 -26.34 -14.56 17.88
N ALA A 361 -25.86 -15.74 18.29
CA ALA A 361 -26.36 -16.43 19.47
C ALA A 361 -26.16 -15.58 20.73
N GLY A 362 -24.97 -15.00 20.92
CA GLY A 362 -24.65 -14.13 22.05
C GLY A 362 -25.55 -12.89 22.13
N VAL A 363 -25.78 -12.22 21.00
CA VAL A 363 -26.73 -11.10 20.91
C VAL A 363 -28.12 -11.55 21.35
N ILE A 364 -28.64 -12.65 20.82
CA ILE A 364 -29.98 -13.16 21.17
C ILE A 364 -30.08 -13.43 22.69
N PHE A 365 -29.08 -14.08 23.29
CA PHE A 365 -29.06 -14.33 24.74
C PHE A 365 -29.06 -13.05 25.56
N ILE A 366 -28.31 -12.02 25.15
CA ILE A 366 -28.31 -10.70 25.81
C ILE A 366 -29.71 -10.06 25.78
N PHE A 367 -30.36 -10.04 24.62
CA PHE A 367 -31.71 -9.47 24.48
C PHE A 367 -32.74 -10.22 25.33
N LEU A 368 -32.67 -11.56 25.34
CA LEU A 368 -33.55 -12.40 26.15
C LEU A 368 -33.35 -12.13 27.65
N PHE A 369 -32.09 -12.05 28.10
CA PHE A 369 -31.74 -11.74 29.48
C PHE A 369 -32.29 -10.36 29.90
N LEU A 370 -32.04 -9.32 29.09
CA LEU A 370 -32.53 -7.96 29.37
C LEU A 370 -34.05 -7.90 29.45
N PHE A 371 -34.74 -8.57 28.54
CA PHE A 371 -36.20 -8.64 28.55
C PHE A 371 -36.73 -9.36 29.79
N MET A 372 -36.12 -10.49 30.17
CA MET A 372 -36.58 -11.29 31.31
C MET A 372 -36.40 -10.56 32.65
N VAL A 373 -35.27 -9.86 32.83
CA VAL A 373 -34.94 -9.17 34.10
C VAL A 373 -35.60 -7.80 34.19
N TYR A 374 -35.51 -6.98 33.13
CA TYR A 374 -35.91 -5.57 33.15
C TYR A 374 -37.23 -5.28 32.42
N ARG A 375 -37.86 -6.29 31.81
CA ARG A 375 -39.13 -6.18 31.08
C ARG A 375 -39.07 -5.05 30.04
N LEU A 376 -39.94 -4.05 30.17
CA LEU A 376 -40.03 -2.94 29.22
C LEU A 376 -38.78 -2.05 29.21
N PHE A 377 -38.11 -1.86 30.36
CA PHE A 377 -36.83 -1.15 30.39
C PHE A 377 -35.73 -1.96 29.70
N GLY A 378 -35.83 -3.29 29.76
CA GLY A 378 -34.99 -4.20 28.97
C GLY A 378 -35.16 -4.01 27.47
N VAL A 379 -36.39 -3.79 26.99
CA VAL A 379 -36.65 -3.47 25.57
C VAL A 379 -36.01 -2.14 25.19
N LEU A 380 -36.13 -1.10 26.03
CA LEU A 380 -35.52 0.21 25.77
C LEU A 380 -33.98 0.12 25.73
N ALA A 381 -33.37 -0.64 26.66
CA ALA A 381 -31.93 -0.92 26.61
C ALA A 381 -31.55 -1.74 25.37
N GLY A 382 -32.38 -2.70 24.97
CA GLY A 382 -32.20 -3.45 23.72
C GLY A 382 -32.17 -2.54 22.49
N VAL A 383 -33.09 -1.58 22.38
CA VAL A 383 -33.09 -0.59 21.30
C VAL A 383 -31.83 0.26 21.34
N ALA A 384 -31.39 0.72 22.52
CA ALA A 384 -30.14 1.45 22.68
C ALA A 384 -28.92 0.63 22.23
N LEU A 385 -28.90 -0.68 22.51
CA LEU A 385 -27.84 -1.59 22.07
C LEU A 385 -27.83 -1.81 20.55
N VAL A 386 -28.99 -1.95 19.90
CA VAL A 386 -29.05 -2.04 18.42
C VAL A 386 -28.50 -0.77 17.79
N VAL A 387 -28.90 0.40 18.30
CA VAL A 387 -28.38 1.69 17.84
C VAL A 387 -26.88 1.78 18.09
N ASN A 388 -26.39 1.36 19.26
CA ASN A 388 -24.96 1.32 19.57
C ASN A 388 -24.19 0.46 18.56
N LEU A 389 -24.66 -0.76 18.27
CA LEU A 389 -24.04 -1.65 17.29
C LEU A 389 -23.99 -1.01 15.89
N GLY A 390 -25.10 -0.39 15.46
CA GLY A 390 -25.12 0.33 14.19
C GLY A 390 -24.15 1.51 14.15
N MET A 391 -24.01 2.25 15.26
CA MET A 391 -23.03 3.33 15.37
C MET A 391 -21.59 2.83 15.31
N ILE A 392 -21.27 1.69 15.95
CA ILE A 392 -19.95 1.07 15.89
C ILE A 392 -19.59 0.73 14.44
N VAL A 393 -20.48 0.05 13.72
CA VAL A 393 -20.25 -0.33 12.32
C VAL A 393 -20.12 0.91 11.43
N GLY A 394 -20.99 1.90 11.61
CA GLY A 394 -20.99 3.12 10.80
C GLY A 394 -19.77 4.01 11.02
N LEU A 395 -19.31 4.15 12.26
CA LEU A 395 -18.07 4.89 12.54
C LEU A 395 -16.83 4.12 12.06
N THR A 396 -16.81 2.80 12.20
CA THR A 396 -15.72 1.96 11.64
C THR A 396 -15.60 2.17 10.13
N ALA A 397 -16.75 2.19 9.43
CA ALA A 397 -16.84 2.47 8.01
C ALA A 397 -16.36 3.90 7.67
N LEU A 398 -16.79 4.90 8.43
CA LEU A 398 -16.41 6.30 8.25
C LEU A 398 -14.90 6.53 8.36
N PHE A 399 -14.24 5.85 9.30
CA PHE A 399 -12.79 5.97 9.51
C PHE A 399 -11.97 5.07 8.56
N GLY A 400 -12.62 4.29 7.68
CA GLY A 400 -11.93 3.35 6.80
C GLY A 400 -11.15 2.26 7.56
N ALA A 401 -11.58 1.93 8.76
CA ALA A 401 -10.87 0.99 9.62
C ALA A 401 -11.11 -0.46 9.16
N THR A 402 -10.03 -1.24 9.10
CA THR A 402 -10.09 -2.66 8.71
C THR A 402 -10.61 -3.52 9.86
N LEU A 403 -11.67 -4.27 9.62
CA LEU A 403 -12.24 -5.24 10.56
C LEU A 403 -11.45 -6.55 10.49
N THR A 404 -10.86 -6.97 11.62
CA THR A 404 -10.11 -8.23 11.77
C THR A 404 -10.87 -9.19 12.71
N LEU A 405 -10.41 -10.45 12.83
CA LEU A 405 -10.96 -11.38 13.82
C LEU A 405 -10.88 -10.81 15.26
N PRO A 406 -9.72 -10.31 15.72
CA PRO A 406 -9.67 -9.56 16.98
C PRO A 406 -10.60 -8.35 17.00
N GLY A 407 -10.72 -7.60 15.90
CA GLY A 407 -11.69 -6.49 15.81
C GLY A 407 -13.14 -6.92 16.11
N ILE A 408 -13.58 -8.07 15.60
CA ILE A 408 -14.90 -8.63 15.93
C ILE A 408 -14.99 -8.96 17.43
N ALA A 409 -13.94 -9.53 18.03
CA ALA A 409 -13.90 -9.77 19.47
C ALA A 409 -14.01 -8.46 20.27
N GLY A 410 -13.42 -7.36 19.77
CA GLY A 410 -13.58 -6.01 20.33
C GLY A 410 -15.03 -5.52 20.28
N ILE A 411 -15.74 -5.76 19.17
CA ILE A 411 -17.18 -5.45 19.05
C ILE A 411 -18.00 -6.28 20.06
N VAL A 412 -17.72 -7.58 20.21
CA VAL A 412 -18.42 -8.44 21.18
C VAL A 412 -18.15 -8.00 22.62
N LEU A 413 -16.89 -7.67 22.95
CA LEU A 413 -16.50 -7.17 24.27
C LEU A 413 -17.20 -5.84 24.60
N THR A 414 -17.19 -4.90 23.65
CA THR A 414 -17.86 -3.60 23.81
C THR A 414 -19.37 -3.75 23.92
N LEU A 415 -19.99 -4.69 23.21
CA LEU A 415 -21.41 -4.97 23.38
C LEU A 415 -21.72 -5.46 24.81
N GLY A 416 -20.90 -6.35 25.37
CA GLY A 416 -21.03 -6.80 26.75
C GLY A 416 -20.89 -5.65 27.76
N MET A 417 -19.88 -4.79 27.59
CA MET A 417 -19.70 -3.59 28.41
C MET A 417 -20.86 -2.59 28.24
N ALA A 418 -21.42 -2.47 27.03
CA ALA A 418 -22.54 -1.59 26.76
C ALA A 418 -23.84 -2.05 27.43
N VAL A 419 -24.02 -3.36 27.64
CA VAL A 419 -25.13 -3.89 28.42
C VAL A 419 -25.03 -3.42 29.86
N ASP A 420 -23.86 -3.59 30.49
CA ASP A 420 -23.60 -3.15 31.86
C ASP A 420 -23.82 -1.64 32.03
N ALA A 421 -23.26 -0.85 31.11
CA ALA A 421 -23.43 0.60 31.10
C ALA A 421 -24.90 1.03 31.00
N ASN A 422 -25.71 0.37 30.16
CA ASN A 422 -27.13 0.68 30.01
C ASN A 422 -28.00 0.17 31.17
N VAL A 423 -27.58 -0.88 31.87
CA VAL A 423 -28.31 -1.48 33.00
C VAL A 423 -28.04 -0.77 34.32
N LEU A 424 -26.81 -0.26 34.54
CA LEU A 424 -26.43 0.40 35.79
C LEU A 424 -27.37 1.57 36.18
N PRO A 425 -27.77 2.48 35.26
CA PRO A 425 -28.80 3.48 35.56
C PRO A 425 -30.10 2.85 36.08
N PHE A 426 -30.53 1.70 35.57
CA PHE A 426 -31.80 1.08 35.96
C PHE A 426 -31.75 0.54 37.38
N GLU A 427 -30.64 -0.06 37.79
CA GLU A 427 -30.45 -0.47 39.18
C GLU A 427 -30.38 0.74 40.12
N ARG A 428 -29.70 1.82 39.72
CA ARG A 428 -29.69 3.06 40.53
C ARG A 428 -31.08 3.69 40.65
N ILE A 429 -31.87 3.68 39.58
CA ILE A 429 -33.27 4.12 39.62
C ILE A 429 -34.09 3.22 40.56
N ARG A 430 -33.85 1.91 40.52
CA ARG A 430 -34.53 0.95 41.39
C ARG A 430 -34.24 1.18 42.86
N ASP A 431 -32.99 1.44 43.20
CA ASP A 431 -32.57 1.77 44.57
C ASP A 431 -33.30 3.01 45.09
N GLU A 432 -33.34 4.08 44.28
CA GLU A 432 -33.99 5.35 44.66
C GLU A 432 -35.51 5.23 44.79
N VAL A 433 -36.16 4.44 43.91
CA VAL A 433 -37.61 4.19 44.04
C VAL A 433 -37.92 3.35 45.28
N LYS A 434 -37.09 2.36 45.62
CA LYS A 434 -37.21 1.59 46.88
C LYS A 434 -37.01 2.46 48.12
N ALA A 435 -36.17 3.48 48.03
CA ALA A 435 -35.98 4.49 49.07
C ALA A 435 -37.15 5.48 49.19
N GLY A 436 -38.22 5.31 48.40
CA GLY A 436 -39.43 6.14 48.45
C GLY A 436 -39.37 7.41 47.61
N VAL A 437 -38.33 7.59 46.79
CA VAL A 437 -38.21 8.76 45.91
C VAL A 437 -39.25 8.65 44.77
N PRO A 438 -40.00 9.74 44.47
CA PRO A 438 -40.93 9.75 43.34
C PRO A 438 -40.25 9.36 42.03
N THR A 439 -40.92 8.53 41.22
CA THR A 439 -40.32 7.87 40.06
C THR A 439 -39.60 8.81 39.11
N LEU A 440 -40.19 9.96 38.77
CA LEU A 440 -39.58 10.92 37.84
C LEU A 440 -38.31 11.59 38.42
N ARG A 441 -38.24 11.76 39.75
CA ARG A 441 -37.04 12.26 40.44
C ARG A 441 -35.99 11.16 40.58
N ALA A 442 -36.42 9.92 40.86
CA ALA A 442 -35.55 8.75 40.93
C ALA A 442 -34.82 8.50 39.60
N VAL A 443 -35.48 8.71 38.45
CA VAL A 443 -34.84 8.64 37.13
C VAL A 443 -33.69 9.64 37.00
N ASN A 444 -33.90 10.90 37.34
CA ASN A 444 -32.84 11.91 37.25
C ASN A 444 -31.66 11.58 38.16
N ILE A 445 -31.92 11.22 39.42
CA ILE A 445 -30.87 10.88 40.40
C ILE A 445 -30.12 9.61 39.97
N GLY A 446 -30.83 8.60 39.48
CA GLY A 446 -30.23 7.34 39.04
C GLY A 446 -29.30 7.53 37.85
N PHE A 447 -29.68 8.33 36.86
CA PHE A 447 -28.83 8.66 35.72
C PHE A 447 -27.61 9.50 36.13
N ASP A 448 -27.77 10.52 36.97
CA ASP A 448 -26.67 11.39 37.37
C ASP A 448 -25.61 10.63 38.21
N ARG A 449 -26.03 9.68 39.05
CA ARG A 449 -25.11 8.80 39.79
C ARG A 449 -24.45 7.76 38.89
N ALA A 450 -25.23 7.08 38.06
CA ALA A 450 -24.70 6.05 37.17
C ALA A 450 -23.70 6.63 36.16
N MET A 451 -23.94 7.84 35.65
CA MET A 451 -23.06 8.49 34.67
C MET A 451 -21.61 8.62 35.16
N LYS A 452 -21.39 8.94 36.44
CA LYS A 452 -20.02 9.05 36.99
C LYS A 452 -19.30 7.70 36.96
N THR A 453 -19.98 6.64 37.38
CA THR A 453 -19.43 5.28 37.38
C THR A 453 -19.19 4.74 35.97
N VAL A 454 -20.14 4.96 35.06
CA VAL A 454 -20.00 4.53 33.65
C VAL A 454 -18.86 5.27 32.97
N LEU A 455 -18.71 6.57 33.20
CA LEU A 455 -17.64 7.36 32.61
C LEU A 455 -16.26 6.91 33.10
N ASP A 456 -16.11 6.67 34.40
CA ASP A 456 -14.84 6.25 35.02
C ASP A 456 -14.36 4.86 34.49
N GLY A 457 -15.26 3.88 34.45
CA GLY A 457 -14.95 2.53 33.95
C GLY A 457 -14.58 2.52 32.46
N ASN A 458 -15.35 3.24 31.63
CA ASN A 458 -15.10 3.33 30.19
C ASN A 458 -13.86 4.16 29.86
N LEU A 459 -13.58 5.25 30.58
CA LEU A 459 -12.40 6.07 30.36
C LEU A 459 -11.11 5.29 30.62
N THR A 460 -11.09 4.46 31.67
CA THR A 460 -9.95 3.57 31.97
C THR A 460 -9.68 2.59 30.83
N THR A 461 -10.76 2.02 30.27
CA THR A 461 -10.65 1.08 29.15
C THR A 461 -10.24 1.79 27.86
N LEU A 462 -10.67 3.04 27.66
CA LEU A 462 -10.28 3.86 26.52
C LEU A 462 -8.77 4.16 26.55
N ILE A 463 -8.20 4.45 27.73
CA ILE A 463 -6.76 4.65 27.88
C ILE A 463 -6.00 3.39 27.48
N ALA A 464 -6.45 2.21 27.94
CA ALA A 464 -5.85 0.93 27.53
C ALA A 464 -5.96 0.69 26.02
N ALA A 465 -7.11 1.01 25.42
CA ALA A 465 -7.30 0.91 23.97
C ALA A 465 -6.37 1.85 23.19
N LEU A 466 -6.13 3.08 23.68
CA LEU A 466 -5.19 4.02 23.06
C LEU A 466 -3.73 3.51 23.12
N VAL A 467 -3.33 2.91 24.23
CA VAL A 467 -2.01 2.26 24.36
C VAL A 467 -1.88 1.11 23.35
N LEU A 468 -2.90 0.25 23.26
CA LEU A 468 -2.93 -0.84 22.26
C LEU A 468 -2.94 -0.30 20.82
N PHE A 469 -3.55 0.86 20.57
CA PHE A 469 -3.54 1.47 19.24
C PHE A 469 -2.15 2.00 18.86
N GLN A 470 -1.43 2.60 19.81
CA GLN A 470 -0.12 3.19 19.58
C GLN A 470 0.98 2.14 19.43
N PHE A 471 0.93 1.06 20.23
CA PHE A 471 1.99 0.05 20.29
C PHE A 471 1.61 -1.30 19.67
N GLY A 472 0.33 -1.54 19.39
CA GLY A 472 -0.15 -2.78 18.81
C GLY A 472 0.17 -2.88 17.31
N ALA A 473 0.63 -4.06 16.88
CA ALA A 473 0.87 -4.36 15.48
C ALA A 473 -0.31 -5.10 14.84
N GLY A 474 -0.56 -4.83 13.56
CA GLY A 474 -1.50 -5.56 12.71
C GLY A 474 -2.90 -5.76 13.35
N PRO A 475 -3.33 -7.01 13.63
CA PRO A 475 -4.67 -7.29 14.16
C PRO A 475 -4.98 -6.65 15.52
N ILE A 476 -3.97 -6.46 16.39
CA ILE A 476 -4.15 -5.84 17.72
C ILE A 476 -4.55 -4.37 17.58
N ARG A 477 -4.03 -3.68 16.56
CA ARG A 477 -4.41 -2.29 16.27
C ARG A 477 -5.86 -2.20 15.81
N GLY A 478 -6.33 -3.16 15.00
CA GLY A 478 -7.75 -3.27 14.62
C GLY A 478 -8.69 -3.51 15.80
N PHE A 479 -8.27 -4.36 16.76
CA PHE A 479 -8.98 -4.54 18.04
C PHE A 479 -9.04 -3.22 18.83
N ALA A 480 -7.92 -2.49 18.93
CA ALA A 480 -7.86 -1.23 19.65
C ALA A 480 -8.79 -0.15 19.07
N VAL A 481 -8.88 -0.05 17.73
CA VAL A 481 -9.78 0.90 17.05
C VAL A 481 -11.24 0.56 17.32
N THR A 482 -11.63 -0.70 17.12
CA THR A 482 -13.01 -1.15 17.34
C THR A 482 -13.44 -1.01 18.81
N LEU A 483 -12.54 -1.32 19.75
CA LEU A 483 -12.76 -1.10 21.18
C LEU A 483 -12.94 0.40 21.51
N SER A 484 -12.08 1.27 20.98
CA SER A 484 -12.16 2.72 21.22
C SER A 484 -13.45 3.31 20.67
N ILE A 485 -13.83 2.96 19.44
CA ILE A 485 -15.11 3.38 18.83
C ILE A 485 -16.27 2.88 19.68
N GLY A 486 -16.26 1.60 20.06
CA GLY A 486 -17.32 1.00 20.88
C GLY A 486 -17.48 1.64 22.24
N ILE A 487 -16.39 2.06 22.89
CA ILE A 487 -16.44 2.81 24.15
C ILE A 487 -17.08 4.19 23.94
N LEU A 488 -16.67 4.93 22.90
CA LEU A 488 -17.22 6.25 22.61
C LEU A 488 -18.71 6.20 22.27
N THR A 489 -19.14 5.22 21.47
CA THR A 489 -20.56 5.04 21.14
C THR A 489 -21.36 4.55 22.35
N THR A 490 -20.76 3.73 23.21
CA THR A 490 -21.38 3.28 24.47
C THR A 490 -21.60 4.45 25.44
N LEU A 491 -20.61 5.33 25.59
CA LEU A 491 -20.76 6.55 26.37
C LEU A 491 -21.88 7.43 25.80
N PHE A 492 -21.91 7.63 24.49
CA PHE A 492 -22.96 8.40 23.83
C PHE A 492 -24.35 7.79 24.07
N THR A 493 -24.49 6.48 23.84
CA THR A 493 -25.77 5.79 23.94
C THR A 493 -26.26 5.72 25.39
N CYS A 494 -25.40 5.39 26.35
CA CYS A 494 -25.78 5.35 27.76
C CYS A 494 -26.15 6.73 28.32
N VAL A 495 -25.33 7.76 28.06
CA VAL A 495 -25.49 9.07 28.71
C VAL A 495 -26.65 9.87 28.10
N TRP A 496 -26.76 9.86 26.78
CA TRP A 496 -27.70 10.73 26.08
C TRP A 496 -28.88 9.98 25.47
N PHE A 497 -28.63 8.87 24.76
CA PHE A 497 -29.69 8.17 24.02
C PHE A 497 -30.65 7.41 24.94
N SER A 498 -30.13 6.62 25.89
CA SER A 498 -30.92 5.85 26.84
C SER A 498 -31.76 6.76 27.74
N ARG A 499 -31.21 7.90 28.19
CA ARG A 499 -31.97 8.92 28.91
C ARG A 499 -33.10 9.50 28.06
N LEU A 500 -32.83 9.80 26.78
CA LEU A 500 -33.85 10.31 25.85
C LEU A 500 -35.01 9.31 25.65
N LEU A 501 -34.71 8.02 25.48
CA LEU A 501 -35.72 6.97 25.34
C LEU A 501 -36.60 6.86 26.60
N ILE A 502 -36.00 6.94 27.78
CA ILE A 502 -36.72 6.84 29.05
C ILE A 502 -37.55 8.09 29.32
N ASP A 503 -37.00 9.28 29.09
CA ASP A 503 -37.74 10.54 29.20
C ASP A 503 -38.96 10.57 28.25
N TRP A 504 -38.78 10.06 27.03
CA TRP A 504 -39.88 9.90 26.06
C TRP A 504 -40.93 8.91 26.57
N TYR A 505 -40.51 7.75 27.07
CA TYR A 505 -41.43 6.74 27.63
C TYR A 505 -42.21 7.26 28.84
N MET A 506 -41.56 7.99 29.75
CA MET A 506 -42.21 8.54 30.95
C MET A 506 -43.21 9.65 30.59
N GLY A 507 -42.97 10.42 29.52
CA GLY A 507 -43.91 11.41 29.00
C GLY A 507 -44.34 12.46 30.05
N GLY A 508 -43.46 12.76 31.00
CA GLY A 508 -43.74 13.68 32.12
C GLY A 508 -44.68 13.15 33.20
N LYS A 509 -45.07 11.87 33.16
CA LYS A 509 -45.98 11.24 34.13
C LYS A 509 -45.21 10.30 35.07
N ASN A 510 -45.62 10.23 36.34
CA ASN A 510 -45.16 9.21 37.30
C ASN A 510 -45.75 7.84 36.96
N LYS A 511 -45.26 7.22 35.87
CA LYS A 511 -45.62 5.84 35.52
C LYS A 511 -44.94 4.86 36.48
N LYS A 512 -45.66 3.83 36.95
CA LYS A 512 -45.05 2.74 37.72
C LYS A 512 -44.00 2.02 36.87
N ILE A 513 -42.83 1.78 37.45
CA ILE A 513 -41.75 1.04 36.79
C ILE A 513 -42.03 -0.46 36.92
N GLY A 514 -42.30 -1.12 35.80
CA GLY A 514 -42.81 -2.50 35.76
C GLY A 514 -41.87 -3.59 36.30
N PHE A 515 -40.59 -3.31 36.55
CA PHE A 515 -39.63 -4.26 37.15
C PHE A 515 -39.37 -4.01 38.65
N ILE A 516 -39.96 -2.95 39.21
CA ILE A 516 -39.91 -2.66 40.65
C ILE A 516 -41.21 -3.20 41.25
N LYS A 517 -41.11 -4.28 42.03
CA LYS A 517 -42.20 -4.81 42.84
C LYS A 517 -42.41 -3.94 44.06
#